data_AF-A0A0Q4N3V0-F1
#
_entry.id   AF-A0A0Q4N3V0-F1
#
_cell.length_a   1.000
_cell.length_b   1.000
_cell.length_c   1.000
_cell.angle_alpha   90.00
_cell.angle_beta   90.00
_cell.angle_gamma   90.00
#
_symmetry.space_group_name_H-M   'P 1'
#
loop_
_entity.id
_entity.type
_entity.pdbx_description
1 polymer ?
#
loop_
_entity_poly.entity_id
_entity_poly.type
_entity_poly.pdbx_seq_one_letter_code
_entity_poly.pdbx_strand_id
1 'polypeptide(L)'
;MQLPHPARQMAVAVSAQGKPRQAMNSRNLAKPVHPGVMAMHKKLVVGLCFVVTAGMLVFTWMDTAPYRQALAKVPQSMPVADIQKGYDEATLEATRFTGCTGIGGFGLQYSAEERACLIQAMDQTTGVMGAIMYGTTASTWVRHQPADEEIRAAALRSIERGRAAMVATKAWAYDAPQALAKAHDQSLLLRLAHGRMNTGSRFVDDAQRLDTLEFSLLMPAVSYRQSQWLKAEFISK
;
A
#
# COMPACT_ATOMS: atom_id res chain seq x y z
N MET A 1 27.26 4.71 1.18
CA MET A 1 27.22 3.38 0.54
C MET A 1 26.86 3.60 -0.92
N GLN A 2 27.85 3.55 -1.81
CA GLN A 2 27.71 3.73 -3.26
C GLN A 2 27.47 2.36 -3.91
N LEU A 3 26.44 2.27 -4.75
CA LEU A 3 26.15 1.11 -5.59
C LEU A 3 26.90 1.26 -6.94
N PRO A 4 27.56 0.23 -7.46
CA PRO A 4 28.21 0.29 -8.76
C PRO A 4 27.27 -0.11 -9.91
N HIS A 5 27.35 0.63 -11.01
CA HIS A 5 26.88 0.25 -12.34
C HIS A 5 27.70 -0.92 -12.93
N PRO A 6 27.10 -1.75 -13.79
CA PRO A 6 27.87 -2.42 -14.83
C PRO A 6 27.48 -1.91 -16.22
N ALA A 7 28.45 -1.25 -16.86
CA ALA A 7 28.54 -1.12 -18.30
C ALA A 7 29.01 -2.47 -18.89
N ARG A 8 28.42 -2.91 -20.00
CA ARG A 8 28.94 -4.02 -20.79
C ARG A 8 28.91 -3.65 -22.27
N GLN A 9 30.03 -3.08 -22.73
CA GLN A 9 30.44 -3.13 -24.13
C GLN A 9 31.20 -4.44 -24.34
N MET A 10 30.90 -5.17 -25.41
CA MET A 10 31.86 -6.03 -26.08
C MET A 10 31.63 -5.94 -27.59
N ALA A 11 32.46 -5.13 -28.23
CA ALA A 11 32.80 -5.25 -29.63
C ALA A 11 33.78 -6.42 -29.78
N VAL A 12 33.52 -7.32 -30.72
CA VAL A 12 34.51 -8.29 -31.19
C VAL A 12 34.63 -8.11 -32.69
N ALA A 13 35.76 -7.55 -33.10
CA ALA A 13 36.27 -7.62 -34.45
C ALA A 13 37.12 -8.89 -34.58
N VAL A 14 36.85 -9.71 -35.60
CA VAL A 14 37.82 -10.71 -36.08
C VAL A 14 37.92 -10.52 -37.59
N SER A 15 39.11 -10.09 -38.00
CA SER A 15 39.59 -10.07 -39.37
C SER A 15 40.27 -11.40 -39.66
N ALA A 16 39.99 -12.02 -40.80
CA ALA A 16 40.85 -13.04 -41.38
C ALA A 16 40.76 -13.00 -42.92
N GLN A 17 41.87 -12.62 -43.52
CA GLN A 17 42.15 -12.73 -44.96
C GLN A 17 42.24 -14.20 -45.38
N GLY A 18 41.66 -14.54 -46.53
CA GLY A 18 41.82 -15.83 -47.21
C GLY A 18 41.61 -15.67 -48.72
N LYS A 19 42.66 -15.98 -49.48
CA LYS A 19 42.85 -15.82 -50.94
C LYS A 19 41.84 -16.59 -51.83
N PRO A 20 41.79 -16.30 -53.15
CA PRO A 20 40.70 -16.66 -54.05
C PRO A 20 40.82 -18.09 -54.60
N ARG A 21 39.68 -18.72 -54.86
CA ARG A 21 39.60 -19.92 -55.72
C ARG A 21 38.54 -19.71 -56.79
N GLN A 22 38.98 -19.98 -58.01
CA GLN A 22 38.26 -19.80 -59.26
C GLN A 22 37.01 -20.68 -59.38
N ALA A 23 36.02 -20.09 -60.05
CA ALA A 23 35.10 -20.69 -61.02
C ALA A 23 34.56 -22.10 -60.74
N MET A 24 33.25 -22.19 -60.49
CA MET A 24 32.44 -23.16 -61.20
C MET A 24 31.05 -22.61 -61.51
N ASN A 25 30.75 -22.67 -62.79
CA ASN A 25 29.61 -22.18 -63.51
C ASN A 25 28.42 -23.12 -63.26
N SER A 26 27.43 -22.68 -62.49
CA SER A 26 26.10 -23.31 -62.45
C SER A 26 25.05 -22.23 -62.64
N ARG A 27 24.73 -21.97 -63.91
CA ARG A 27 23.50 -21.28 -64.32
C ARG A 27 22.31 -22.15 -63.92
N ASN A 28 21.92 -22.10 -62.65
CA ASN A 28 20.57 -22.45 -62.26
C ASN A 28 19.68 -21.28 -62.68
N LEU A 29 18.88 -21.49 -63.72
CA LEU A 29 17.79 -20.60 -64.09
C LEU A 29 16.86 -20.45 -62.88
N ALA A 30 17.04 -19.38 -62.12
CA ALA A 30 16.00 -18.89 -61.23
C ALA A 30 14.81 -18.50 -62.12
N LYS A 31 13.71 -19.26 -62.00
CA LYS A 31 12.43 -18.87 -62.61
C LYS A 31 12.14 -17.41 -62.21
N PRO A 32 11.70 -16.56 -63.15
CA PRO A 32 11.34 -15.18 -62.82
C PRO A 32 10.21 -15.22 -61.78
N VAL A 33 10.51 -14.80 -60.55
CA VAL A 33 9.49 -14.56 -59.54
C VAL A 33 8.67 -13.39 -60.06
N HIS A 34 7.45 -13.66 -60.50
CA HIS A 34 6.53 -12.64 -61.02
C HIS A 34 6.42 -11.47 -60.02
N PRO A 35 6.75 -10.22 -60.41
CA PRO A 35 6.71 -9.07 -59.51
C PRO A 35 5.33 -8.78 -58.91
N GLY A 36 4.27 -9.35 -59.49
CA GLY A 36 2.90 -9.28 -58.95
C GLY A 36 2.68 -10.08 -57.66
N VAL A 37 3.39 -11.20 -57.44
CA VAL A 37 3.16 -12.07 -56.28
C VAL A 37 3.73 -11.44 -55.00
N MET A 38 4.89 -10.78 -55.10
CA MET A 38 5.47 -10.05 -53.95
C MET A 38 4.67 -8.80 -53.56
N ALA A 39 4.04 -8.11 -54.52
CA ALA A 39 3.18 -6.96 -54.23
C ALA A 39 1.87 -7.36 -53.54
N MET A 40 1.28 -8.49 -53.94
CA MET A 40 0.05 -9.02 -53.35
C MET A 40 0.26 -9.53 -51.92
N HIS A 41 1.39 -10.21 -51.67
CA HIS A 41 1.76 -10.68 -50.34
C HIS A 41 2.02 -9.53 -49.35
N LYS A 42 2.65 -8.42 -49.79
CA LYS A 42 2.86 -7.23 -48.95
C LYS A 42 1.54 -6.57 -48.54
N LYS A 43 0.58 -6.44 -49.46
CA LYS A 43 -0.76 -5.88 -49.14
C LYS A 43 -1.53 -6.74 -48.15
N LEU A 44 -1.42 -8.07 -48.28
CA LEU A 44 -2.07 -9.01 -47.36
C LEU A 44 -1.44 -8.99 -45.96
N VAL A 45 -0.10 -8.90 -45.88
CA VAL A 45 0.61 -8.78 -44.59
C VAL A 45 0.28 -7.46 -43.90
N VAL A 46 0.28 -6.33 -44.63
CA VAL A 46 -0.11 -5.03 -44.08
C VAL A 46 -1.56 -5.06 -43.59
N GLY A 47 -2.48 -5.62 -44.38
CA GLY A 47 -3.88 -5.79 -43.98
C GLY A 47 -4.03 -6.62 -42.69
N LEU A 48 -3.31 -7.73 -42.57
CA LEU A 48 -3.30 -8.57 -41.38
C LEU A 48 -2.76 -7.82 -40.15
N CYS A 49 -1.65 -7.07 -40.31
CA CYS A 49 -1.10 -6.24 -39.23
C CYS A 49 -2.15 -5.23 -38.73
N PHE A 50 -2.87 -4.54 -39.62
CA PHE A 50 -3.92 -3.62 -39.23
C PHE A 50 -5.04 -4.31 -38.43
N VAL A 51 -5.50 -5.48 -38.87
CA VAL A 51 -6.56 -6.23 -38.17
C VAL A 51 -6.08 -6.67 -36.78
N VAL A 52 -4.85 -7.18 -36.66
CA VAL A 52 -4.29 -7.61 -35.37
C VAL A 52 -4.13 -6.41 -34.43
N THR A 53 -3.61 -5.28 -34.91
CA THR A 53 -3.46 -4.06 -34.09
C THR A 53 -4.82 -3.53 -33.63
N ALA A 54 -5.81 -3.46 -34.52
CA ALA A 54 -7.16 -3.04 -34.16
C ALA A 54 -7.78 -4.00 -33.12
N GLY A 55 -7.62 -5.31 -33.30
CA GLY A 55 -8.07 -6.32 -32.34
C GLY A 55 -7.41 -6.17 -30.97
N MET A 56 -6.10 -5.92 -30.92
CA MET A 56 -5.39 -5.64 -29.67
C MET A 56 -5.88 -4.37 -28.98
N LEU A 57 -6.18 -3.30 -29.72
CA LEU A 57 -6.73 -2.06 -29.16
C LEU A 57 -8.12 -2.25 -28.57
N VAL A 58 -8.99 -3.01 -29.24
CA VAL A 58 -10.32 -3.34 -28.70
C VAL A 58 -10.19 -4.21 -27.46
N PHE A 59 -9.31 -5.21 -27.48
CA PHE A 59 -9.03 -6.07 -26.33
C PHE A 59 -8.52 -5.25 -25.14
N THR A 60 -7.53 -4.38 -25.33
CA THR A 60 -6.98 -3.56 -24.23
C THR A 60 -8.04 -2.62 -23.64
N TRP A 61 -8.89 -2.04 -24.49
CA TRP A 61 -10.01 -1.21 -24.06
C TRP A 61 -11.02 -2.00 -23.21
N MET A 62 -11.39 -3.21 -23.64
CA MET A 62 -12.33 -4.07 -22.91
C MET A 62 -11.73 -4.59 -21.60
N ASP A 63 -10.49 -5.09 -21.64
CA ASP A 63 -9.78 -5.65 -20.48
C ASP A 63 -9.59 -4.60 -19.36
N THR A 64 -9.30 -3.36 -19.72
CA THR A 64 -9.13 -2.25 -18.75
C THR A 64 -10.43 -1.51 -18.41
N ALA A 65 -11.57 -1.88 -19.00
CA ALA A 65 -12.84 -1.19 -18.75
C ALA A 65 -13.26 -1.19 -17.26
N PRO A 66 -13.18 -2.31 -16.50
CA PRO A 66 -13.51 -2.31 -15.08
C PRO A 66 -12.62 -1.36 -14.27
N TYR A 67 -11.31 -1.36 -14.57
CA TYR A 67 -10.34 -0.49 -13.90
C TYR A 67 -10.65 1.00 -14.14
N ARG A 68 -10.97 1.38 -15.39
CA ARG A 68 -11.33 2.76 -15.72
C ARG A 68 -12.63 3.21 -15.07
N GLN A 69 -13.62 2.34 -14.98
CA GLN A 69 -14.87 2.62 -14.26
C GLN A 69 -14.64 2.78 -12.75
N ALA A 70 -13.80 1.94 -12.15
CA ALA A 70 -13.41 2.08 -10.74
C ALA A 70 -12.65 3.40 -10.51
N LEU A 71 -11.71 3.74 -11.38
CA LEU A 71 -10.93 4.98 -11.30
C LEU A 71 -11.81 6.25 -11.39
N ALA A 72 -12.89 6.21 -12.18
CA ALA A 72 -13.86 7.30 -12.25
C ALA A 72 -14.70 7.46 -10.97
N LYS A 73 -14.79 6.41 -10.14
CA LYS A 73 -15.51 6.42 -8.85
C LYS A 73 -14.61 6.71 -7.66
N VAL A 74 -13.29 6.60 -7.81
CA VAL A 74 -12.35 7.08 -6.80
C VAL A 74 -12.52 8.60 -6.72
N PRO A 75 -12.79 9.18 -5.54
CA PRO A 75 -12.83 10.63 -5.39
C PRO A 75 -11.48 11.20 -5.88
N GLN A 76 -11.49 11.83 -7.05
CA GLN A 76 -10.30 12.31 -7.77
C GLN A 76 -9.47 13.33 -6.97
N SER A 77 -10.05 13.87 -5.92
CA SER A 77 -9.37 14.64 -4.89
C SER A 77 -10.15 14.46 -3.60
N MET A 78 -9.55 13.84 -2.59
CA MET A 78 -9.83 14.33 -1.25
C MET A 78 -9.45 15.81 -1.29
N PRO A 79 -10.34 16.76 -0.95
CA PRO A 79 -9.99 18.17 -0.93
C PRO A 79 -8.67 18.30 -0.18
N VAL A 80 -7.66 18.97 -0.76
CA VAL A 80 -6.35 19.12 -0.10
C VAL A 80 -6.53 19.67 1.32
N ALA A 81 -7.57 20.48 1.53
CA ALA A 81 -8.02 20.95 2.82
C ALA A 81 -8.37 19.83 3.82
N ASP A 82 -9.04 18.76 3.41
CA ASP A 82 -9.40 17.64 4.29
C ASP A 82 -8.19 16.75 4.61
N ILE A 83 -7.27 16.57 3.65
CA ILE A 83 -5.99 15.91 3.90
C ILE A 83 -5.18 16.72 4.91
N GLN A 84 -5.02 18.02 4.66
CA GLN A 84 -4.25 18.91 5.52
C GLN A 84 -4.85 18.98 6.92
N LYS A 85 -6.18 19.10 7.02
CA LYS A 85 -6.90 19.05 8.29
C LYS A 85 -6.59 17.76 9.06
N GLY A 86 -6.61 16.61 8.39
CA GLY A 86 -6.26 15.33 9.02
C GLY A 86 -4.81 15.30 9.56
N TYR A 87 -3.85 15.89 8.83
CA TYR A 87 -2.47 16.04 9.30
C TYR A 87 -2.32 17.01 10.47
N ASP A 88 -3.02 18.14 10.42
CA ASP A 88 -3.00 19.15 11.48
C ASP A 88 -3.58 18.58 12.77
N GLU A 89 -4.71 17.88 12.68
CA GLU A 89 -5.34 17.19 13.82
C GLU A 89 -4.41 16.13 14.42
N ALA A 90 -3.79 15.28 13.59
CA ALA A 90 -2.86 14.27 14.07
C ALA A 90 -1.61 14.88 14.74
N THR A 91 -1.11 15.99 14.22
CA THR A 91 0.03 16.72 14.79
C THR A 91 -0.34 17.34 16.13
N LEU A 92 -1.54 17.91 16.23
CA LEU A 92 -2.07 18.47 17.47
C LEU A 92 -2.25 17.39 18.55
N GLU A 93 -2.81 16.23 18.19
CA GLU A 93 -2.95 15.08 19.09
C GLU A 93 -1.60 14.57 19.59
N ALA A 94 -0.63 14.43 18.68
CA ALA A 94 0.74 14.04 19.03
C ALA A 94 1.38 15.05 19.98
N THR A 95 1.18 16.35 19.74
CA THR A 95 1.71 17.42 20.61
C THR A 95 1.10 17.34 22.01
N ARG A 96 -0.23 17.21 22.11
CA ARG A 96 -0.91 17.01 23.41
C ARG A 96 -0.41 15.77 24.13
N PHE A 97 -0.26 14.67 23.40
CA PHE A 97 0.26 13.42 23.94
C PHE A 97 1.65 13.59 24.54
N THR A 98 2.59 14.16 23.78
CA THR A 98 3.96 14.40 24.24
C THR A 98 4.03 15.39 25.39
N GLY A 99 3.09 16.34 25.47
CA GLY A 99 2.95 17.25 26.59
C GLY A 99 2.55 16.54 27.89
N CYS A 100 1.75 15.47 27.80
CA CYS A 100 1.33 14.70 28.97
C CYS A 100 2.39 13.68 29.44
N THR A 101 3.06 12.98 28.53
CA THR A 101 3.97 11.88 28.90
C THR A 101 5.42 12.32 29.20
N GLY A 102 5.65 13.63 29.38
CA GLY A 102 6.98 14.20 29.58
C GLY A 102 7.83 14.20 28.30
N ILE A 103 8.46 15.33 28.00
CA ILE A 103 9.33 15.49 26.83
C ILE A 103 10.66 14.75 27.11
N GLY A 104 10.81 13.51 26.62
CA GLY A 104 12.13 12.89 26.39
C GLY A 104 12.53 11.66 27.22
N GLY A 105 11.64 11.01 27.98
CA GLY A 105 12.00 9.83 28.78
C GLY A 105 10.98 8.72 28.69
N PHE A 106 11.39 7.53 28.26
CA PHE A 106 10.56 6.33 28.16
C PHE A 106 9.97 5.94 29.53
N GLY A 107 8.71 6.31 29.79
CA GLY A 107 7.94 5.76 30.91
C GLY A 107 6.88 6.71 31.44
N LEU A 108 5.69 6.16 31.70
CA LEU A 108 4.68 6.80 32.53
C LEU A 108 5.25 7.01 33.94
N GLN A 109 5.14 8.21 34.49
CA GLN A 109 5.50 8.51 35.89
C GLN A 109 4.39 8.14 36.86
N TYR A 110 3.18 7.88 36.36
CA TYR A 110 2.02 7.46 37.15
C TYR A 110 1.61 8.50 38.21
N SER A 111 1.88 9.78 37.94
CA SER A 111 1.53 10.89 38.83
C SER A 111 0.08 11.36 38.62
N ALA A 112 -0.49 12.04 39.61
CA ALA A 112 -1.83 12.61 39.50
C ALA A 112 -1.94 13.66 38.37
N GLU A 113 -0.87 14.43 38.16
CA GLU A 113 -0.79 15.45 37.10
C GLU A 113 -0.79 14.81 35.71
N GLU A 114 0.03 13.78 35.51
CA GLU A 114 0.09 13.03 34.26
C GLU A 114 -1.24 12.33 33.97
N ARG A 115 -1.85 11.73 35.00
CA ARG A 115 -3.18 11.11 34.92
C ARG A 115 -4.21 12.11 34.40
N ALA A 116 -4.29 13.28 35.02
CA ALA A 116 -5.25 14.33 34.64
C ALA A 116 -5.00 14.83 33.22
N CYS A 117 -3.74 15.05 32.84
CA CYS A 117 -3.37 15.44 31.48
C CYS A 117 -3.78 14.38 30.46
N LEU A 118 -3.52 13.09 30.74
CA LEU A 118 -3.84 12.00 29.83
C LEU A 118 -5.36 11.84 29.64
N ILE A 119 -6.15 11.97 30.71
CA ILE A 119 -7.62 11.98 30.61
C ILE A 119 -8.09 13.15 29.73
N GLN A 120 -7.56 14.35 29.97
CA GLN A 120 -7.91 15.52 29.17
C GLN A 120 -7.54 15.35 27.69
N ALA A 121 -6.36 14.79 27.40
CA ALA A 121 -5.92 14.52 26.03
C ALA A 121 -6.83 13.49 25.36
N MET A 122 -7.19 12.42 26.08
CA MET A 122 -8.16 11.43 25.62
C MET A 122 -9.51 12.07 25.33
N ASP A 123 -10.02 12.95 26.18
CA ASP A 123 -11.30 13.65 25.95
C ASP A 123 -11.25 14.61 24.73
N GLN A 124 -10.07 14.91 24.20
CA GLN A 124 -9.86 15.75 23.00
C GLN A 124 -9.47 14.99 21.73
N THR A 125 -9.44 13.65 21.75
CA THR A 125 -9.26 12.82 20.55
C THR A 125 -10.29 13.14 19.46
N THR A 126 -9.80 13.40 18.26
CA THR A 126 -10.57 13.58 17.02
C THR A 126 -10.20 12.55 15.95
N GLY A 127 -9.01 11.96 16.01
CA GLY A 127 -8.46 11.07 14.99
C GLY A 127 -8.23 9.63 15.44
N VAL A 128 -8.06 8.75 14.45
CA VAL A 128 -7.72 7.33 14.65
C VAL A 128 -6.35 7.18 15.32
N MET A 129 -5.36 7.98 14.90
CA MET A 129 -4.00 7.89 15.41
C MET A 129 -3.92 8.32 16.87
N GLY A 130 -4.56 9.43 17.26
CA GLY A 130 -4.69 9.82 18.66
C GLY A 130 -5.36 8.74 19.50
N ALA A 131 -6.47 8.17 19.03
CA ALA A 131 -7.14 7.08 19.73
C ALA A 131 -6.21 5.88 19.98
N ILE A 132 -5.40 5.48 18.99
CA ILE A 132 -4.41 4.40 19.12
C ILE A 132 -3.30 4.79 20.11
N MET A 133 -2.73 5.99 19.99
CA MET A 133 -1.66 6.48 20.86
C MET A 133 -2.12 6.54 22.32
N TYR A 134 -3.25 7.20 22.58
CA TYR A 134 -3.81 7.32 23.91
C TYR A 134 -4.25 5.97 24.46
N GLY A 135 -4.92 5.13 23.66
CA GLY A 135 -5.34 3.79 24.08
C GLY A 135 -4.17 2.89 24.45
N THR A 136 -3.04 2.98 23.74
CA THR A 136 -1.81 2.23 24.05
C THR A 136 -1.23 2.66 25.41
N THR A 137 -1.19 3.96 25.66
CA THR A 137 -0.70 4.53 26.91
C THR A 137 -1.63 4.22 28.07
N ALA A 138 -2.94 4.36 27.88
CA ALA A 138 -3.94 3.98 28.88
C ALA A 138 -3.91 2.47 29.17
N SER A 139 -3.71 1.61 28.16
CA SER A 139 -3.52 0.17 28.35
C SER A 139 -2.33 -0.12 29.25
N THR A 140 -1.23 0.60 29.05
CA THR A 140 -0.05 0.51 29.92
C THR A 140 -0.36 1.02 31.32
N TRP A 141 -1.14 2.11 31.43
CA TRP A 141 -1.59 2.67 32.70
C TRP A 141 -2.39 1.67 33.53
N VAL A 142 -3.47 1.13 32.98
CA VAL A 142 -4.38 0.21 33.69
C VAL A 142 -3.74 -1.14 34.00
N ARG A 143 -2.65 -1.52 33.32
CA ARG A 143 -1.86 -2.69 33.73
C ARG A 143 -1.13 -2.46 35.05
N HIS A 144 -0.70 -1.23 35.33
CA HIS A 144 -0.03 -0.87 36.58
C HIS A 144 -1.03 -0.42 37.66
N GLN A 145 -2.11 0.26 37.26
CA GLN A 145 -3.17 0.75 38.13
C GLN A 145 -4.55 0.21 37.68
N PRO A 146 -4.86 -1.08 37.92
CA PRO A 146 -6.07 -1.72 37.39
C PRO A 146 -7.38 -1.22 38.00
N ALA A 147 -7.32 -0.49 39.12
CA ALA A 147 -8.48 0.13 39.76
C ALA A 147 -8.81 1.53 39.20
N ASP A 148 -8.00 2.06 38.27
CA ASP A 148 -8.21 3.38 37.69
C ASP A 148 -9.28 3.35 36.59
N GLU A 149 -10.54 3.33 37.04
CA GLU A 149 -11.70 3.27 36.15
C GLU A 149 -11.88 4.54 35.29
N GLU A 150 -11.35 5.67 35.73
CA GLU A 150 -11.49 6.93 34.97
C GLU A 150 -10.60 6.93 33.73
N ILE A 151 -9.33 6.50 33.87
CA ILE A 151 -8.43 6.31 32.73
C ILE A 151 -9.01 5.27 31.77
N ARG A 152 -9.54 4.16 32.30
CA ARG A 152 -10.19 3.12 31.49
C ARG A 152 -11.36 3.69 30.70
N ALA A 153 -12.28 4.39 31.35
CA ALA A 153 -13.46 4.97 30.72
C ALA A 153 -13.10 6.03 29.67
N ALA A 154 -12.15 6.92 29.98
CA ALA A 154 -11.68 7.94 29.04
C ALA A 154 -11.00 7.33 27.81
N ALA A 155 -10.22 6.26 27.99
CA ALA A 155 -9.59 5.53 26.89
C ALA A 155 -10.62 4.84 25.99
N LEU A 156 -11.65 4.21 26.56
CA LEU A 156 -12.73 3.59 25.78
C LEU A 156 -13.50 4.63 24.96
N ARG A 157 -13.83 5.80 25.54
CA ARG A 157 -14.44 6.91 24.79
C ARG A 157 -13.54 7.46 23.69
N SER A 158 -12.23 7.50 23.92
CA SER A 158 -11.23 7.90 22.91
C SER A 158 -11.20 6.90 21.75
N ILE A 159 -11.24 5.59 22.04
CA ILE A 159 -11.34 4.53 21.03
C ILE A 159 -12.63 4.64 20.22
N GLU A 160 -13.76 4.88 20.86
CA GLU A 160 -15.05 5.08 20.18
C GLU A 160 -15.01 6.25 19.20
N ARG A 161 -14.42 7.39 19.61
CA ARG A 161 -14.19 8.53 18.71
C ARG A 161 -13.24 8.20 17.56
N GLY A 162 -12.17 7.46 17.82
CA GLY A 162 -11.29 6.93 16.78
C GLY A 162 -12.04 6.08 15.76
N ARG A 163 -12.91 5.17 16.21
CA ARG A 163 -13.77 4.36 15.32
C ARG A 163 -14.73 5.23 14.51
N ALA A 164 -15.34 6.24 15.12
CA ALA A 164 -16.21 7.17 14.40
C ALA A 164 -15.46 7.93 13.30
N ALA A 165 -14.25 8.42 13.58
CA ALA A 165 -13.37 9.06 12.60
C ALA A 165 -12.97 8.10 11.46
N MET A 166 -12.71 6.84 11.80
CA MET A 166 -12.40 5.79 10.83
C MET A 166 -13.60 5.50 9.91
N VAL A 167 -14.81 5.40 10.46
CA VAL A 167 -16.05 5.20 9.67
C VAL A 167 -16.29 6.39 8.74
N ALA A 168 -16.09 7.63 9.22
CA ALA A 168 -16.22 8.84 8.42
C ALA A 168 -15.27 8.87 7.21
N THR A 169 -14.14 8.17 7.30
CA THR A 169 -13.11 8.12 6.26
C THR A 169 -13.11 6.84 5.42
N LYS A 170 -13.90 5.83 5.81
CA LYS A 170 -13.93 4.49 5.20
C LYS A 170 -14.09 4.51 3.68
N ALA A 171 -15.05 5.29 3.17
CA ALA A 171 -15.41 5.28 1.76
C ALA A 171 -14.22 5.59 0.85
N TRP A 172 -13.35 6.51 1.26
CA TRP A 172 -12.20 6.94 0.46
C TRP A 172 -10.89 6.27 0.90
N ALA A 173 -10.70 5.99 2.20
CA ALA A 173 -9.47 5.40 2.73
C ALA A 173 -9.40 3.87 2.54
N TYR A 174 -10.57 3.22 2.39
CA TYR A 174 -10.68 1.77 2.24
C TYR A 174 -11.47 1.37 0.99
N ASP A 175 -12.75 1.75 0.89
CA ASP A 175 -13.65 1.18 -0.12
C ASP A 175 -13.18 1.51 -1.55
N ALA A 176 -12.79 2.76 -1.82
CA ALA A 176 -12.31 3.18 -3.13
C ALA A 176 -10.98 2.51 -3.55
N PRO A 177 -9.91 2.50 -2.73
CA PRO A 177 -8.69 1.75 -3.03
C PRO A 177 -8.93 0.26 -3.24
N GLN A 178 -9.80 -0.36 -2.42
CA GLN A 178 -10.14 -1.78 -2.57
C GLN A 178 -10.89 -2.07 -3.87
N ALA A 179 -11.86 -1.24 -4.23
CA ALA A 179 -12.56 -1.35 -5.49
C ALA A 179 -11.61 -1.19 -6.69
N LEU A 180 -10.66 -0.26 -6.60
CA LEU A 180 -9.65 -0.04 -7.63
C LEU A 180 -8.71 -1.24 -7.79
N ALA A 181 -8.19 -1.79 -6.69
CA ALA A 181 -7.32 -2.96 -6.73
C ALA A 181 -8.04 -4.22 -7.22
N LYS A 182 -9.30 -4.42 -6.81
CA LYS A 182 -10.14 -5.49 -7.34
C LYS A 182 -10.33 -5.35 -8.85
N ALA A 183 -10.59 -4.14 -9.34
CA ALA A 183 -10.75 -3.88 -10.76
C ALA A 183 -9.44 -4.00 -11.55
N HIS A 184 -8.30 -3.63 -10.93
CA HIS A 184 -6.96 -3.87 -11.46
C HIS A 184 -6.71 -5.37 -11.65
N ASP A 185 -7.03 -6.17 -10.63
CA ASP A 185 -6.81 -7.61 -10.64
C ASP A 185 -7.77 -8.40 -11.55
N GLN A 186 -8.81 -7.74 -12.07
CA GLN A 186 -9.67 -8.29 -13.11
C GLN A 186 -9.06 -8.13 -14.51
N SER A 187 -8.19 -7.14 -14.73
CA SER A 187 -7.52 -6.93 -16.01
C SER A 187 -6.30 -7.85 -16.12
N LEU A 188 -6.25 -8.63 -17.20
CA LEU A 188 -5.13 -9.52 -17.48
C LEU A 188 -3.88 -8.70 -17.83
N LEU A 189 -4.04 -7.61 -18.59
CA LEU A 189 -2.92 -6.75 -18.97
C LEU A 189 -2.31 -6.04 -17.76
N LEU A 190 -3.14 -5.47 -16.89
CA LEU A 190 -2.67 -4.78 -15.69
C LEU A 190 -1.99 -5.75 -14.72
N ARG A 191 -2.52 -6.96 -14.56
CA ARG A 191 -1.86 -8.00 -13.76
C ARG A 191 -0.53 -8.47 -14.33
N LEU A 192 -0.42 -8.61 -15.65
CA LEU A 192 0.84 -8.97 -16.27
C LEU A 192 1.88 -7.85 -16.14
N ALA A 193 1.45 -6.59 -16.20
CA ALA A 193 2.32 -5.43 -16.11
C ALA A 193 2.80 -5.14 -14.68
N HIS A 194 1.90 -5.21 -13.69
CA HIS A 194 2.16 -4.74 -12.32
C HIS A 194 2.05 -5.83 -11.24
N GLY A 195 1.69 -7.06 -11.60
CA GLY A 195 1.35 -8.11 -10.64
C GLY A 195 -0.04 -7.92 -10.02
N ARG A 196 -0.31 -8.61 -8.91
CA ARG A 196 -1.53 -8.37 -8.12
C ARG A 196 -1.37 -7.13 -7.27
N MET A 197 -2.41 -6.30 -7.24
CA MET A 197 -2.42 -5.08 -6.45
C MET A 197 -2.87 -5.41 -5.02
N ASN A 198 -1.93 -5.40 -4.06
CA ASN A 198 -2.28 -5.50 -2.65
C ASN A 198 -2.52 -4.10 -2.07
N THR A 199 -3.69 -3.89 -1.48
CA THR A 199 -4.09 -2.60 -0.90
C THR A 199 -3.74 -2.45 0.57
N GLY A 200 -3.20 -3.51 1.21
CA GLY A 200 -2.65 -3.52 2.58
C GLY A 200 -3.23 -2.39 3.43
N SER A 201 -4.53 -2.46 3.70
CA SER A 201 -5.21 -1.23 4.06
C SER A 201 -4.95 -0.89 5.51
N ARG A 202 -4.32 0.28 5.72
CA ARG A 202 -4.14 0.89 7.05
C ARG A 202 -5.45 0.92 7.84
N PHE A 203 -6.60 1.01 7.17
CA PHE A 203 -7.92 0.92 7.80
C PHE A 203 -8.11 -0.40 8.58
N VAL A 204 -7.73 -1.54 8.00
CA VAL A 204 -7.87 -2.86 8.65
C VAL A 204 -6.91 -2.98 9.81
N ASP A 205 -5.67 -2.55 9.62
CA ASP A 205 -4.64 -2.56 10.67
C ASP A 205 -5.05 -1.67 11.84
N ASP A 206 -5.55 -0.47 11.58
CA ASP A 206 -6.00 0.48 12.60
C ASP A 206 -7.26 -0.04 13.32
N ALA A 207 -8.22 -0.63 12.60
CA ALA A 207 -9.38 -1.27 13.20
C ALA A 207 -8.96 -2.39 14.18
N GLN A 208 -8.06 -3.27 13.74
CA GLN A 208 -7.55 -4.35 14.58
C GLN A 208 -6.77 -3.83 15.79
N ARG A 209 -6.01 -2.73 15.64
CA ARG A 209 -5.32 -2.07 16.76
C ARG A 209 -6.33 -1.54 17.77
N LEU A 210 -7.38 -0.85 17.33
CA LEU A 210 -8.43 -0.35 18.22
C LEU A 210 -9.14 -1.49 18.97
N ASP A 211 -9.47 -2.60 18.28
CA ASP A 211 -10.05 -3.80 18.90
C ASP A 211 -9.13 -4.39 19.98
N THR A 212 -7.84 -4.51 19.66
CA THR A 212 -6.84 -5.04 20.59
C THR A 212 -6.68 -4.15 21.81
N LEU A 213 -6.70 -2.82 21.62
CA LEU A 213 -6.61 -1.86 22.70
C LEU A 213 -7.83 -1.90 23.61
N GLU A 214 -9.03 -1.91 23.04
CA GLU A 214 -10.28 -2.06 23.80
C GLU A 214 -10.27 -3.33 24.66
N PHE A 215 -9.91 -4.47 24.06
CA PHE A 215 -9.75 -5.72 24.80
C PHE A 215 -8.74 -5.59 25.94
N SER A 216 -7.60 -4.94 25.69
CA SER A 216 -6.56 -4.76 26.70
C SER A 216 -6.98 -3.87 27.87
N LEU A 217 -7.87 -2.91 27.64
CA LEU A 217 -8.42 -2.00 28.65
C LEU A 217 -9.53 -2.67 29.48
N LEU A 218 -10.36 -3.50 28.84
CA LEU A 218 -11.41 -4.25 29.52
C LEU A 218 -10.83 -5.39 30.36
N MET A 219 -9.78 -6.07 29.87
CA MET A 219 -9.17 -7.23 30.51
C MET A 219 -7.65 -7.10 30.66
N PRO A 220 -7.16 -6.14 31.47
CA PRO A 220 -5.73 -5.84 31.59
C PRO A 220 -4.91 -7.04 32.08
N ALA A 221 -5.43 -7.82 33.02
CA ALA A 221 -4.76 -9.01 33.55
C ALA A 221 -4.61 -10.15 32.52
N VAL A 222 -5.56 -10.29 31.61
CA VAL A 222 -5.51 -11.30 30.54
C VAL A 222 -4.52 -10.85 29.47
N SER A 223 -4.62 -9.60 29.03
CA SER A 223 -3.69 -9.00 28.06
C SER A 223 -2.25 -9.04 28.53
N TYR A 224 -1.99 -8.74 29.82
CA TYR A 224 -0.67 -8.86 30.40
C TYR A 224 -0.13 -10.29 30.35
N ARG A 225 -0.92 -11.29 30.78
CA ARG A 225 -0.51 -12.71 30.74
C ARG A 225 -0.23 -13.21 29.33
N GLN A 226 -1.05 -12.85 28.35
CA GLN A 226 -0.78 -13.19 26.94
C GLN A 226 0.53 -12.59 26.45
N SER A 227 0.83 -11.33 26.81
CA SER A 227 2.10 -10.69 26.44
C SER A 227 3.32 -11.37 27.06
N GLN A 228 3.20 -11.86 28.30
CA GLN A 228 4.26 -12.59 28.98
C GLN A 228 4.48 -13.98 28.37
N TRP A 229 3.40 -14.68 28.01
CA TRP A 229 3.48 -15.97 27.34
C TRP A 229 4.17 -15.88 25.98
N LEU A 230 3.79 -14.90 25.14
CA LEU A 230 4.44 -14.66 23.85
C LEU A 230 5.94 -14.37 24.02
N LYS A 231 6.30 -13.51 24.97
CA LYS A 231 7.72 -13.23 25.27
C LYS A 231 8.48 -14.50 25.64
N ALA A 232 7.91 -15.34 26.51
CA ALA A 232 8.54 -16.58 26.93
C ALA A 232 8.76 -17.54 25.73
N GLU A 233 7.77 -17.65 24.84
CA GLU A 233 7.86 -18.54 23.68
C GLU A 233 8.89 -18.06 22.64
N PHE A 234 9.00 -16.74 22.41
CA PHE A 234 9.97 -16.17 21.47
C PHE A 234 11.40 -16.06 22.03
N ILE A 235 11.60 -16.03 23.34
CA ILE A 235 12.93 -16.04 23.97
C ILE A 235 13.46 -17.50 24.10
N SER A 236 12.55 -18.48 24.09
CA SER A 236 12.90 -19.91 24.20
C SER A 236 13.28 -20.61 22.89
N LYS A 237 13.23 -19.89 21.75
CA LYS A 237 13.60 -20.37 20.41
C LYS A 237 14.82 -19.63 19.89
#